data_AF-A0A8C0GS35-F1
#
_entry.id   AF-A0A8C0GS35-F1
#
_cell.length_a   1.000
_cell.length_b   1.000
_cell.length_c   1.000
_cell.angle_alpha   90.00
_cell.angle_beta   90.00
_cell.angle_gamma   90.00
#
_symmetry.space_group_name_H-M   'P 1'
#
loop_
_entity.id
_entity.type
_entity.pdbx_description
1 polymer ?
#
loop_
_entity_poly.entity_id
_entity_poly.type
_entity_poly.pdbx_seq_one_letter_code
_entity_poly.pdbx_strand_id
1 'polypeptide(L)'
;MSVGFIGAGQLAFALARGFTAAGILAAHKITASSPDTDLPTVFGLRKIGVNFTISNKETVKNSDVLFLAVKPPIIPFILDEIGSDIENRHIVVSCAAGVTISSIEKKLSAFSPTPKVIRCMTNTPVIVREGATVYATGTHAEVEDGKLLEQLMASVGFCTEVEEDLIDAVTGLSGSGPAYAFTALDALADGGVKMGLPRRLAVRLGAQALLASVHGAWG
;
A
#
# COMPACT_ATOMS: atom_id res chain seq x y z
N MET A 1 -15.66 6.17 -8.75
CA MET A 1 -14.55 5.27 -8.40
C MET A 1 -14.71 4.80 -6.96
N SER A 2 -14.71 3.50 -6.74
CA SER A 2 -14.67 2.84 -5.43
C SER A 2 -13.37 2.04 -5.30
N VAL A 3 -12.83 1.92 -4.09
CA VAL A 3 -11.57 1.22 -3.81
C VAL A 3 -11.81 0.03 -2.88
N GLY A 4 -11.26 -1.12 -3.25
CA GLY A 4 -11.30 -2.35 -2.48
C GLY A 4 -9.94 -2.72 -1.92
N PHE A 5 -9.92 -3.28 -0.71
CA PHE A 5 -8.74 -3.91 -0.12
C PHE A 5 -9.07 -5.35 0.25
N ILE A 6 -8.44 -6.31 -0.43
CA ILE A 6 -8.39 -7.69 0.08
C ILE A 6 -7.21 -7.77 1.05
N GLY A 7 -7.53 -7.95 2.32
CA GLY A 7 -6.62 -7.79 3.45
C GLY A 7 -6.89 -6.49 4.22
N ALA A 8 -7.02 -6.59 5.53
CA ALA A 8 -7.21 -5.45 6.45
C ALA A 8 -6.01 -5.23 7.37
N GLY A 9 -4.80 -5.50 6.87
CA GLY A 9 -3.55 -5.31 7.61
C GLY A 9 -3.11 -3.86 7.73
N GLN A 10 -1.87 -3.67 8.18
CA GLN A 10 -1.27 -2.33 8.36
C GLN A 10 -1.26 -1.51 7.07
N LEU A 11 -0.94 -2.13 5.92
CA LEU A 11 -0.89 -1.44 4.64
C LEU A 11 -2.27 -0.94 4.19
N ALA A 12 -3.29 -1.79 4.23
CA ALA A 12 -4.66 -1.41 3.88
C ALA A 12 -5.18 -0.28 4.78
N PHE A 13 -4.94 -0.37 6.10
CA PHE A 13 -5.28 0.70 7.03
C PHE A 13 -4.54 2.01 6.72
N ALA A 14 -3.23 1.94 6.45
CA ALA A 14 -2.41 3.11 6.14
C ALA A 14 -2.87 3.81 4.86
N LEU A 15 -3.14 3.06 3.80
CA LEU A 15 -3.64 3.60 2.52
C LEU A 15 -5.05 4.17 2.66
N ALA A 16 -6.00 3.43 3.26
CA ALA A 16 -7.36 3.92 3.45
C ALA A 16 -7.40 5.22 4.29
N ARG A 17 -6.59 5.29 5.36
CA ARG A 17 -6.44 6.51 6.16
C ARG A 17 -5.78 7.63 5.37
N GLY A 18 -4.74 7.34 4.58
CA GLY A 18 -4.05 8.31 3.75
C GLY A 18 -4.98 8.93 2.70
N PHE A 19 -5.69 8.09 1.93
CA PHE A 19 -6.63 8.52 0.89
C PHE A 19 -7.77 9.36 1.46
N THR A 20 -8.34 8.95 2.59
CA THR A 20 -9.41 9.71 3.26
C THR A 20 -8.91 11.03 3.83
N ALA A 21 -7.72 11.06 4.45
CA ALA A 21 -7.11 12.29 4.98
C ALA A 21 -6.67 13.27 3.86
N ALA A 22 -6.31 12.76 2.68
CA ALA A 22 -6.01 13.57 1.51
C ALA A 22 -7.28 14.13 0.81
N GLY A 23 -8.47 13.66 1.19
CA GLY A 23 -9.74 14.11 0.61
C GLY A 23 -10.02 13.58 -0.80
N ILE A 24 -9.20 12.65 -1.31
CA ILE A 24 -9.37 12.09 -2.66
C ILE A 24 -10.46 10.99 -2.70
N LEU A 25 -10.75 10.37 -1.56
CA LEU A 25 -11.77 9.33 -1.43
C LEU A 25 -12.56 9.49 -0.14
N ALA A 26 -13.89 9.48 -0.27
CA ALA A 26 -14.76 9.36 0.90
C ALA A 26 -14.68 7.94 1.47
N ALA A 27 -14.64 7.81 2.80
CA ALA A 27 -14.43 6.51 3.45
C ALA A 27 -15.48 5.45 3.06
N HIS A 28 -16.73 5.86 2.83
CA HIS A 28 -17.81 4.96 2.40
C HIS A 28 -17.64 4.42 0.96
N LYS A 29 -16.71 4.96 0.18
CA LYS A 29 -16.29 4.43 -1.14
C LYS A 29 -15.16 3.41 -1.04
N ILE A 30 -14.71 3.11 0.18
CA ILE A 30 -13.67 2.12 0.45
C ILE A 30 -14.31 0.90 1.10
N THR A 31 -13.96 -0.28 0.61
CA THR A 31 -14.34 -1.56 1.21
C THR A 31 -13.10 -2.38 1.52
N ALA A 32 -13.00 -2.94 2.72
CA ALA A 32 -11.90 -3.84 3.09
C ALA A 32 -12.43 -5.19 3.57
N SER A 33 -11.77 -6.27 3.16
CA SER A 33 -12.06 -7.62 3.65
C SER A 33 -10.93 -8.23 4.48
N SER A 34 -11.31 -8.95 5.53
CA SER A 34 -10.41 -9.85 6.23
C SER A 34 -11.19 -10.93 6.97
N PRO A 35 -10.70 -12.19 7.02
CA PRO A 35 -11.32 -13.21 7.86
C PRO A 35 -11.14 -12.96 9.36
N ASP A 36 -10.10 -12.21 9.75
CA ASP A 36 -9.83 -11.85 11.15
C ASP A 36 -10.47 -10.48 11.47
N THR A 37 -11.53 -10.52 12.27
CA THR A 37 -12.33 -9.33 12.60
C THR A 37 -11.80 -8.55 13.79
N ASP A 38 -10.91 -9.15 14.59
CA ASP A 38 -10.50 -8.60 15.89
C ASP A 38 -9.19 -7.82 15.82
N LEU A 39 -8.63 -7.67 14.61
CA LEU A 39 -7.43 -6.89 14.37
C LEU A 39 -7.64 -5.40 14.75
N PRO A 40 -6.67 -4.76 15.43
CA PRO A 40 -6.72 -3.33 15.70
C PRO A 40 -6.89 -2.46 14.44
N THR A 41 -6.36 -2.92 13.31
CA THR A 41 -6.51 -2.27 11.99
C THR A 41 -7.95 -2.34 11.47
N VAL A 42 -8.68 -3.43 11.71
CA VAL A 42 -10.10 -3.56 11.36
C VAL A 42 -10.94 -2.59 12.17
N PHE A 43 -10.69 -2.49 13.47
CA PHE A 43 -11.32 -1.47 14.31
C PHE A 43 -11.01 -0.05 13.80
N GLY A 44 -9.74 0.21 13.45
CA GLY A 44 -9.30 1.48 12.87
C GLY A 44 -10.03 1.84 11.57
N LEU A 45 -10.16 0.90 10.64
CA LEU A 45 -10.87 1.06 9.37
C LEU A 45 -12.35 1.41 9.60
N ARG A 46 -13.04 0.64 10.47
CA ARG A 46 -14.44 0.91 10.81
C ARG A 46 -14.62 2.29 11.44
N LYS A 47 -13.71 2.69 12.32
CA LYS A 47 -13.75 4.00 13.00
C LYS A 47 -13.64 5.18 12.03
N ILE A 48 -12.89 5.04 10.93
CA ILE A 48 -12.78 6.08 9.89
C ILE A 48 -13.91 6.01 8.85
N GLY A 49 -14.86 5.09 8.97
CA GLY A 49 -16.04 4.97 8.10
C GLY A 49 -15.83 4.12 6.85
N VAL A 50 -14.80 3.27 6.82
CA VAL A 50 -14.59 2.28 5.75
C VAL A 50 -15.56 1.12 5.91
N ASN A 51 -16.14 0.65 4.81
CA ASN A 51 -16.97 -0.54 4.82
C ASN A 51 -16.09 -1.77 5.09
N PHE A 52 -16.54 -2.66 5.98
CA PHE A 52 -15.81 -3.89 6.29
C PHE A 52 -16.69 -5.11 6.05
N THR A 53 -16.12 -6.13 5.43
CA THR A 53 -16.75 -7.42 5.21
C THR A 53 -15.77 -8.56 5.47
N ILE A 54 -16.27 -9.79 5.63
CA ILE A 54 -15.45 -11.00 5.64
C ILE A 54 -15.38 -11.66 4.24
N SER A 55 -16.09 -11.11 3.26
CA SER A 55 -16.20 -11.64 1.89
C SER A 55 -15.29 -10.90 0.92
N ASN A 56 -14.31 -11.60 0.35
CA ASN A 56 -13.46 -11.05 -0.70
C ASN A 56 -14.28 -10.76 -1.97
N LYS A 57 -15.25 -11.62 -2.29
CA LYS A 57 -16.17 -11.44 -3.44
C LYS A 57 -17.01 -10.18 -3.32
N GLU A 58 -17.48 -9.85 -2.12
CA GLU A 58 -18.21 -8.59 -1.89
C GLU A 58 -17.31 -7.38 -2.08
N THR A 59 -16.05 -7.47 -1.63
CA THR A 59 -15.06 -6.41 -1.85
C THR A 59 -14.80 -6.19 -3.34
N VAL A 60 -14.65 -7.25 -4.13
CA VAL A 60 -14.51 -7.18 -5.59
C VAL A 60 -15.70 -6.46 -6.22
N LYS A 61 -16.93 -6.92 -5.94
CA LYS A 61 -18.16 -6.34 -6.50
C LYS A 61 -18.34 -4.86 -6.21
N ASN A 62 -17.86 -4.40 -5.06
CA ASN A 62 -18.00 -3.01 -4.61
C ASN A 62 -16.81 -2.11 -5.01
N SER A 63 -15.91 -2.56 -5.88
CA SER A 63 -14.66 -1.85 -6.20
C SER A 63 -14.47 -1.67 -7.69
N ASP A 64 -13.80 -0.57 -8.06
CA ASP A 64 -13.25 -0.34 -9.40
C ASP A 64 -11.72 -0.60 -9.37
N VAL A 65 -11.05 -0.15 -8.31
CA VAL A 65 -9.62 -0.44 -8.06
C VAL A 65 -9.51 -1.38 -6.87
N LEU A 66 -8.92 -2.56 -7.06
CA LEU A 66 -8.85 -3.63 -6.07
C LEU A 66 -7.40 -3.87 -5.64
N PHE A 67 -7.04 -3.43 -4.44
CA PHE A 67 -5.74 -3.69 -3.84
C PHE A 67 -5.68 -5.09 -3.20
N LEU A 68 -4.69 -5.89 -3.60
CA LEU A 68 -4.33 -7.14 -2.95
C LEU A 68 -3.27 -6.85 -1.87
N ALA A 69 -3.73 -6.63 -0.64
CA ALA A 69 -2.93 -6.24 0.53
C ALA A 69 -2.74 -7.41 1.52
N VAL A 70 -2.58 -8.62 1.00
CA VAL A 70 -2.31 -9.85 1.77
C VAL A 70 -0.84 -10.28 1.64
N LYS A 71 -0.41 -11.24 2.46
CA LYS A 71 0.94 -11.80 2.37
C LYS A 71 1.14 -12.53 1.02
N PRO A 72 2.36 -12.54 0.45
CA PRO A 72 2.63 -13.15 -0.86
C PRO A 72 2.12 -14.60 -1.02
N PRO A 73 2.28 -15.51 -0.03
CA PRO A 73 1.79 -16.89 -0.17
C PRO A 73 0.27 -17.01 -0.25
N ILE A 74 -0.47 -15.97 0.15
CA ILE A 74 -1.94 -15.96 0.18
C ILE A 74 -2.51 -15.57 -1.20
N ILE A 75 -1.74 -14.84 -2.03
CA ILE A 75 -2.21 -14.30 -3.31
C ILE A 75 -2.80 -15.37 -4.24
N PRO A 76 -2.15 -16.54 -4.49
CA PRO A 76 -2.72 -17.53 -5.40
C PRO A 76 -4.11 -18.02 -4.99
N PHE A 77 -4.35 -18.20 -3.69
CA PHE A 77 -5.64 -18.64 -3.16
C PHE A 77 -6.73 -17.58 -3.34
N ILE A 78 -6.38 -16.31 -3.12
CA ILE A 78 -7.30 -15.19 -3.32
C ILE A 78 -7.67 -15.06 -4.80
N LEU A 79 -6.69 -15.17 -5.70
CA LEU A 79 -6.94 -15.12 -7.15
C LEU A 79 -7.85 -16.26 -7.62
N ASP A 80 -7.67 -17.47 -7.07
CA ASP A 80 -8.55 -18.61 -7.36
C ASP A 80 -9.97 -18.39 -6.80
N GLU A 81 -10.09 -17.74 -5.64
CA GLU A 81 -11.39 -17.45 -5.00
C GLU A 81 -12.21 -16.40 -5.78
N ILE A 82 -11.57 -15.31 -6.20
CA ILE A 82 -12.23 -14.13 -6.77
C ILE A 82 -12.16 -14.04 -8.29
N GLY A 83 -11.35 -14.87 -8.95
CA GLY A 83 -11.03 -14.72 -10.37
C GLY A 83 -12.27 -14.65 -11.26
N SER A 84 -13.30 -15.45 -10.97
CA SER A 84 -14.58 -15.44 -11.70
C SER A 84 -15.46 -14.22 -11.45
N ASP A 85 -15.19 -13.44 -10.40
CA ASP A 85 -15.87 -12.18 -10.08
C ASP A 85 -15.14 -10.96 -10.69
N ILE A 86 -13.96 -11.13 -11.30
CA ILE A 86 -13.21 -10.05 -11.96
C ILE A 86 -13.79 -9.74 -13.34
N GLU A 87 -14.35 -8.56 -13.46
CA GLU A 87 -14.86 -7.95 -14.69
C GLU A 87 -13.88 -6.94 -15.30
N ASN A 88 -14.09 -6.56 -16.58
CA ASN A 88 -13.25 -5.62 -17.35
C ASN A 88 -13.05 -4.23 -16.71
N ARG A 89 -13.97 -3.81 -15.82
CA ARG A 89 -13.85 -2.53 -15.12
C ARG A 89 -12.76 -2.53 -14.03
N HIS A 90 -12.36 -3.71 -13.53
CA HIS A 90 -11.51 -3.78 -12.35
C HIS A 90 -10.05 -3.59 -12.72
N ILE A 91 -9.36 -2.76 -11.95
CA ILE A 91 -7.90 -2.65 -11.95
C ILE A 91 -7.40 -3.39 -10.71
N VAL A 92 -6.72 -4.52 -10.91
CA VAL A 92 -6.15 -5.33 -9.82
C VAL A 92 -4.76 -4.81 -9.49
N VAL A 93 -4.60 -4.25 -8.30
CA VAL A 93 -3.35 -3.68 -7.82
C VAL A 93 -2.71 -4.60 -6.80
N SER A 94 -1.60 -5.24 -7.13
CA SER A 94 -0.89 -6.11 -6.18
C SER A 94 0.15 -5.34 -5.38
N CYS A 95 0.03 -5.37 -4.05
CA CYS A 95 1.04 -4.85 -3.13
C CYS A 95 1.95 -5.95 -2.55
N ALA A 96 1.81 -7.19 -3.01
CA ALA A 96 2.51 -8.32 -2.42
C ALA A 96 3.96 -8.39 -2.92
N ALA A 97 4.90 -8.35 -1.98
CA ALA A 97 6.34 -8.45 -2.28
C ALA A 97 6.68 -9.73 -3.05
N GLY A 98 7.45 -9.60 -4.13
CA GLY A 98 7.92 -10.73 -4.96
C GLY A 98 6.85 -11.43 -5.80
N VAL A 99 5.60 -10.95 -5.82
CA VAL A 99 4.55 -11.50 -6.68
C VAL A 99 4.53 -10.74 -7.99
N THR A 100 4.91 -11.43 -9.07
CA THR A 100 5.05 -10.80 -10.39
C THR A 100 3.71 -10.58 -11.06
N ILE A 101 3.63 -9.57 -11.94
CA ILE A 101 2.48 -9.32 -12.82
C ILE A 101 2.12 -10.59 -13.58
N SER A 102 3.11 -11.24 -14.21
CA SER A 102 2.91 -12.47 -14.98
C SER A 102 2.24 -13.59 -14.15
N SER A 103 2.60 -13.74 -12.88
CA SER A 103 2.01 -14.77 -12.02
C SER A 103 0.52 -14.50 -11.72
N ILE A 104 0.13 -13.23 -11.59
CA ILE A 104 -1.23 -12.79 -11.34
C ILE A 104 -2.07 -12.91 -12.62
N GLU A 105 -1.56 -12.38 -13.73
CA GLU A 105 -2.23 -12.46 -15.03
C GLU A 105 -2.48 -13.91 -15.42
N LYS A 106 -1.48 -14.80 -15.31
CA LYS A 106 -1.63 -16.23 -15.60
C LYS A 106 -2.81 -16.88 -14.87
N LYS A 107 -3.06 -16.48 -13.62
CA LYS A 107 -4.19 -16.98 -12.82
C LYS A 107 -5.51 -16.35 -13.26
N LEU A 108 -5.54 -15.04 -13.45
CA LEU A 108 -6.76 -14.31 -13.83
C LEU A 108 -7.19 -14.59 -15.27
N SER A 109 -6.26 -14.90 -16.17
CA SER A 109 -6.52 -15.26 -17.57
C SER A 109 -7.36 -16.52 -17.74
N ALA A 110 -7.48 -17.35 -16.69
CA ALA A 110 -8.41 -18.47 -16.68
C ALA A 110 -9.89 -18.04 -16.62
N PHE A 111 -10.16 -16.81 -16.19
CA PHE A 111 -11.51 -16.27 -15.94
C PHE A 111 -11.83 -15.02 -16.77
N SER A 112 -10.83 -14.16 -16.99
CA SER A 112 -10.95 -12.94 -17.78
C SER A 112 -9.80 -12.88 -18.79
N PRO A 113 -10.05 -12.74 -20.10
CA PRO A 113 -9.00 -12.81 -21.11
C PRO A 113 -8.03 -11.62 -21.09
N THR A 114 -8.43 -10.48 -20.53
CA THR A 114 -7.66 -9.23 -20.52
C THR A 114 -7.68 -8.59 -19.13
N PRO A 115 -7.10 -9.25 -18.09
CA PRO A 115 -7.13 -8.72 -16.74
C PRO A 115 -6.21 -7.51 -16.62
N LYS A 116 -6.75 -6.37 -16.18
CA LYS A 116 -5.96 -5.16 -15.89
C LYS A 116 -5.23 -5.34 -14.57
N VAL A 117 -3.92 -5.55 -14.62
CA VAL A 117 -3.07 -5.77 -13.45
C VAL A 117 -2.04 -4.65 -13.35
N ILE A 118 -1.84 -4.13 -12.15
CA ILE A 118 -0.73 -3.23 -11.83
C ILE A 118 -0.02 -3.79 -10.59
N ARG A 119 1.30 -3.93 -10.65
CA ARG A 119 2.10 -4.27 -9.48
C ARG A 119 2.59 -2.98 -8.85
N CYS A 120 2.38 -2.79 -7.55
CA CYS A 120 2.91 -1.64 -6.83
C CYS A 120 3.72 -2.07 -5.61
N MET A 121 4.72 -1.27 -5.28
CA MET A 121 5.49 -1.38 -4.04
C MET A 121 5.40 -0.04 -3.34
N THR A 122 4.97 -0.06 -2.08
CA THR A 122 4.89 1.12 -1.23
C THR A 122 5.34 0.79 0.19
N ASN A 123 5.47 1.80 1.04
CA ASN A 123 5.96 1.67 2.41
C ASN A 123 4.99 2.27 3.44
N THR A 124 5.21 1.96 4.71
CA THR A 124 4.29 2.35 5.80
C THR A 124 4.13 3.86 6.02
N PRO A 125 5.09 4.75 5.68
CA PRO A 125 4.91 6.21 5.74
C PRO A 125 3.74 6.80 4.93
N VAL A 126 3.06 6.03 4.05
CA VAL A 126 1.79 6.46 3.44
C VAL A 126 0.73 6.87 4.47
N ILE A 127 0.80 6.35 5.71
CA ILE A 127 -0.10 6.73 6.81
C ILE A 127 0.03 8.20 7.24
N VAL A 128 1.21 8.80 7.03
CA VAL A 128 1.50 10.22 7.26
C VAL A 128 1.63 11.00 5.95
N ARG A 129 1.26 10.38 4.83
CA ARG A 129 1.30 10.95 3.46
C ARG A 129 2.71 11.29 2.95
N GLU A 130 3.72 10.61 3.47
CA GLU A 130 5.13 10.74 3.05
C GLU A 130 5.66 9.38 2.55
N GLY A 131 4.78 8.61 1.89
CA GLY A 131 5.15 7.33 1.31
C GLY A 131 6.09 7.45 0.12
N ALA A 132 6.79 6.36 -0.19
CA ALA A 132 7.50 6.21 -1.45
C ALA A 132 6.94 4.99 -2.17
N THR A 133 6.30 5.23 -3.31
CA THR A 133 5.62 4.22 -4.11
C THR A 133 6.24 4.15 -5.49
N VAL A 134 6.38 2.93 -5.99
CA VAL A 134 6.60 2.68 -7.42
C VAL A 134 5.53 1.71 -7.93
N TYR A 135 5.26 1.76 -9.23
CA TYR A 135 4.37 0.81 -9.88
C TYR A 135 4.86 0.41 -11.27
N ALA A 136 4.44 -0.77 -11.73
CA ALA A 136 4.62 -1.27 -13.08
C ALA A 136 3.28 -1.77 -13.62
N THR A 137 2.94 -1.38 -14.85
CA THR A 137 1.68 -1.76 -15.51
C THR A 137 1.79 -3.12 -16.18
N GLY A 138 0.74 -3.94 -16.06
CA GLY A 138 0.67 -5.24 -16.71
C GLY A 138 0.30 -5.17 -18.19
N THR A 139 0.25 -6.35 -18.81
CA THR A 139 0.10 -6.54 -20.26
C THR A 139 -1.18 -5.91 -20.81
N HIS A 140 -2.25 -5.90 -20.02
CA HIS A 140 -3.57 -5.42 -20.43
C HIS A 140 -4.03 -4.15 -19.69
N ALA A 141 -3.17 -3.56 -18.86
CA ALA A 141 -3.46 -2.27 -18.24
C ALA A 141 -3.31 -1.15 -19.29
N GLU A 142 -4.28 -0.25 -19.34
CA GLU A 142 -4.23 0.92 -20.21
C GLU A 142 -3.39 2.04 -19.58
N VAL A 143 -2.94 2.99 -20.39
CA VAL A 143 -2.16 4.15 -19.93
C VAL A 143 -2.94 4.96 -18.88
N GLU A 144 -4.26 5.03 -19.04
CA GLU A 144 -5.19 5.68 -18.12
C GLU A 144 -5.27 4.95 -16.77
N ASP A 145 -5.13 3.62 -16.75
CA ASP A 145 -5.15 2.82 -15.52
C ASP A 145 -3.90 3.12 -14.67
N GLY A 146 -2.73 3.23 -15.32
CA GLY A 146 -1.48 3.64 -14.67
C GLY A 146 -1.55 5.05 -14.10
N LYS A 147 -2.00 6.03 -14.90
CA LYS A 147 -2.20 7.42 -14.45
C LYS A 147 -3.17 7.53 -13.28
N LEU A 148 -4.24 6.72 -13.28
CA LEU A 148 -5.20 6.69 -12.18
C LEU A 148 -4.52 6.20 -10.90
N LEU A 149 -3.75 5.11 -10.95
CA LEU A 149 -3.03 4.62 -9.79
C LEU A 149 -2.00 5.65 -9.30
N GLU A 150 -1.26 6.28 -10.21
CA GLU A 150 -0.28 7.32 -9.88
C GLU A 150 -0.95 8.47 -9.13
N GLN A 151 -2.07 8.99 -9.62
CA GLN A 151 -2.84 10.06 -8.94
C GLN A 151 -3.31 9.64 -7.54
N LEU A 152 -3.77 8.40 -7.36
CA LEU A 152 -4.19 7.89 -6.06
C LEU A 152 -3.01 7.81 -5.09
N MET A 153 -1.91 7.20 -5.51
CA MET A 153 -0.75 6.97 -4.66
C MET A 153 0.04 8.27 -4.40
N ALA A 154 0.03 9.22 -5.33
CA ALA A 154 0.61 10.55 -5.16
C ALA A 154 -0.07 11.36 -4.03
N SER A 155 -1.33 11.05 -3.69
CA SER A 155 -2.03 11.70 -2.57
C SER A 155 -1.45 11.34 -1.18
N VAL A 156 -0.70 10.24 -1.12
CA VAL A 156 -0.11 9.67 0.10
C VAL A 156 1.42 9.59 0.07
N GLY A 157 2.06 10.24 -0.89
CA GLY A 157 3.52 10.36 -0.95
C GLY A 157 4.05 10.46 -2.39
N PHE A 158 5.34 10.21 -2.56
CA PHE A 158 5.96 10.07 -3.87
C PHE A 158 5.43 8.84 -4.60
N CYS A 159 5.12 8.98 -5.88
CA CYS A 159 4.75 7.88 -6.77
C CYS A 159 5.38 8.09 -8.15
N THR A 160 5.91 7.03 -8.74
CA THR A 160 6.40 7.04 -10.13
C THR A 160 6.27 5.65 -10.74
N GLU A 161 6.12 5.61 -12.06
CA GLU A 161 6.23 4.37 -12.83
C GLU A 161 7.68 3.90 -12.93
N VAL A 162 7.88 2.58 -12.92
CA VAL A 162 9.17 1.91 -13.12
C VAL A 162 8.97 0.62 -13.90
N GLU A 163 10.05 0.10 -14.49
CA GLU A 163 10.09 -1.27 -14.99
C GLU A 163 9.91 -2.28 -13.84
N GLU A 164 9.19 -3.38 -14.09
CA GLU A 164 8.83 -4.35 -13.05
C GLU A 164 10.07 -4.98 -12.37
N ASP A 165 11.16 -5.15 -13.13
CA ASP A 165 12.42 -5.73 -12.66
C ASP A 165 13.15 -4.88 -11.60
N LEU A 166 12.86 -3.58 -11.55
CA LEU A 166 13.39 -2.67 -10.53
C LEU A 166 12.64 -2.76 -9.19
N ILE A 167 11.43 -3.31 -9.17
CA ILE A 167 10.57 -3.31 -7.97
C ILE A 167 11.21 -4.06 -6.79
N ASP A 168 11.95 -5.14 -7.06
CA ASP A 168 12.63 -5.90 -6.01
C ASP A 168 13.76 -5.09 -5.37
N ALA A 169 14.51 -4.33 -6.18
CA ALA A 169 15.53 -3.41 -5.68
C ALA A 169 14.90 -2.26 -4.87
N VAL A 170 13.78 -1.70 -5.34
CA VAL A 170 13.02 -0.66 -4.62
C VAL A 170 12.52 -1.18 -3.27
N THR A 171 12.07 -2.44 -3.20
CA THR A 171 11.64 -3.08 -1.95
C THR A 171 12.76 -3.09 -0.89
N GLY A 172 13.99 -3.40 -1.31
CA GLY A 172 15.17 -3.35 -0.44
C GLY A 172 15.53 -1.94 0.02
N LEU A 173 15.27 -0.92 -0.80
CA LEU A 173 15.57 0.47 -0.49
C LEU A 173 14.44 1.19 0.26
N SER A 174 13.33 1.51 -0.41
CA SER A 174 12.26 2.34 0.14
C SER A 174 11.25 1.54 0.95
N GLY A 175 11.06 0.26 0.61
CA GLY A 175 10.18 -0.63 1.35
C GLY A 175 10.69 -0.94 2.76
N SER A 176 11.96 -1.34 2.84
CA SER A 176 12.64 -1.62 4.10
C SER A 176 13.26 -0.37 4.74
N GLY A 177 13.43 0.70 3.97
CA GLY A 177 14.03 1.97 4.39
C GLY A 177 13.53 2.55 5.72
N PRO A 178 12.21 2.59 5.98
CA PRO A 178 11.69 3.04 7.27
C PRO A 178 12.26 2.26 8.46
N ALA A 179 12.47 0.94 8.34
CA ALA A 179 13.06 0.14 9.40
C ALA A 179 14.54 0.51 9.66
N TYR A 180 15.28 0.84 8.61
CA TYR A 180 16.66 1.33 8.73
C TYR A 180 16.69 2.68 9.46
N ALA A 181 15.78 3.59 9.09
CA ALA A 181 15.64 4.88 9.74
C ALA A 181 15.25 4.76 11.23
N PHE A 182 14.33 3.85 11.57
CA PHE A 182 13.95 3.60 12.97
C PHE A 182 15.14 3.06 13.79
N THR A 183 15.90 2.13 13.22
CA THR A 183 17.12 1.59 13.85
C THR A 183 18.15 2.70 14.10
N ALA A 184 18.38 3.57 13.11
CA ALA A 184 19.30 4.70 13.25
C ALA A 184 18.81 5.71 14.30
N LEU A 185 17.52 6.05 14.30
CA LEU A 185 16.91 6.96 15.25
C LEU A 185 17.05 6.46 16.70
N ASP A 186 16.86 5.16 16.91
CA ASP A 186 17.01 4.52 18.22
C ASP A 186 18.43 4.69 18.77
N ALA A 187 19.43 4.42 17.93
CA ALA A 187 20.85 4.57 18.24
C ALA A 187 21.26 6.04 18.47
N LEU A 188 20.75 6.97 17.65
CA LEU A 188 20.98 8.42 17.85
C LEU A 188 20.43 8.87 19.20
N ALA A 189 19.23 8.42 19.56
CA ALA A 189 18.62 8.75 20.83
C ALA A 189 19.40 8.15 22.01
N ASP A 190 19.93 6.93 21.89
CA ASP A 190 20.81 6.32 22.91
C ASP A 190 22.11 7.10 23.09
N GLY A 191 22.72 7.55 21.99
CA GLY A 191 23.87 8.46 22.04
C GLY A 191 23.55 9.76 22.79
N GLY A 192 22.40 10.37 22.51
CA GLY A 192 21.95 11.57 23.22
C GLY A 192 21.74 11.34 24.72
N VAL A 193 21.13 10.21 25.10
CA VAL A 193 20.93 9.83 26.51
C VAL A 193 22.25 9.59 27.22
N LYS A 194 23.20 8.91 26.57
CA LYS A 194 24.56 8.70 27.10
C LYS A 194 25.27 10.02 27.41
N MET A 195 24.96 11.08 26.66
CA MET A 195 25.50 12.43 26.87
C MET A 195 24.64 13.32 27.79
N GLY A 196 23.60 12.77 28.43
CA GLY A 196 22.82 13.43 29.47
C GLY A 196 21.46 13.98 29.03
N LEU A 197 21.01 13.74 27.80
CA LEU A 197 19.67 14.15 27.38
C LEU A 197 18.58 13.21 27.94
N PRO A 198 17.41 13.71 28.36
CA PRO A 198 16.25 12.87 28.61
C PRO A 198 15.83 12.11 27.34
N ARG A 199 15.52 10.81 27.46
CA ARG A 199 15.20 9.93 26.32
C ARG A 199 14.15 10.52 25.37
N ARG A 200 13.06 11.07 25.91
CA ARG A 200 11.99 11.70 25.09
C ARG A 200 12.49 12.87 24.25
N LEU A 201 13.37 13.70 24.80
CA LEU A 201 13.95 14.84 24.08
C LEU A 201 14.95 14.35 23.02
N ALA A 202 15.79 13.37 23.35
CA ALA A 202 16.76 12.77 22.42
C ALA A 202 16.07 12.16 21.18
N VAL A 203 15.00 11.39 21.37
CA VAL A 203 14.19 10.85 20.26
C VAL A 203 13.60 11.97 19.40
N ARG A 204 13.04 13.02 20.01
CA ARG A 204 12.43 14.13 19.26
C ARG A 204 13.46 14.90 18.43
N LEU A 205 14.62 15.21 19.00
CA LEU A 205 15.70 15.91 18.31
C LEU A 205 16.29 15.05 17.17
N GLY A 206 16.55 13.77 17.42
CA GLY A 206 17.04 12.84 16.39
C GLY A 206 16.08 12.71 15.22
N ALA A 207 14.78 12.54 15.50
CA ALA A 207 13.75 12.41 14.46
C ALA A 207 13.64 13.69 13.62
N GLN A 208 13.65 14.86 14.28
CA GLN A 208 13.60 16.16 13.60
C GLN A 208 14.84 16.39 12.74
N ALA A 209 16.02 15.98 13.20
CA ALA A 209 17.27 16.12 12.45
C ALA A 209 17.26 15.26 11.17
N LEU A 210 16.79 14.01 11.25
CA LEU A 210 16.63 13.13 10.10
C LEU A 210 15.63 13.72 9.09
N LEU A 211 14.46 14.16 9.55
CA LEU A 211 13.45 14.79 8.71
C LEU A 211 13.99 16.04 7.98
N ALA A 212 14.65 16.94 8.72
CA ALA A 212 15.18 18.19 8.15
C ALA A 212 16.29 17.94 7.12
N SER A 213 17.14 16.93 7.35
CA SER A 213 18.22 16.58 6.42
C SER A 213 17.71 16.09 5.07
N VAL A 214 16.55 15.43 5.05
CA VAL A 214 15.93 14.96 3.81
C VAL A 214 15.23 16.10 3.07
N HIS A 215 14.49 16.97 3.76
CA HIS A 215 13.85 18.12 3.10
C HIS A 215 14.84 19.17 2.59
N GLY A 216 15.93 19.42 3.30
CA GLY A 216 16.93 20.42 2.92
C GLY A 216 17.88 19.99 1.79
N ALA A 217 17.98 18.68 1.51
CA ALA A 217 18.87 18.15 0.47
C ALA A 217 18.23 18.09 -0.93
N TRP A 218 16.90 18.19 -1.02
CA TRP A 218 16.12 18.01 -2.26
C TRP A 218 15.10 19.14 -2.50
N GLY A 219 15.19 20.24 -1.74
CA GLY A 219 14.38 21.45 -1.89
C GLY A 219 15.04 22.52 -2.75
#